data_AF-A0A252E672-F1
#
_entry.id   AF-A0A252E672-F1
#
_cell.length_a   1.000
_cell.length_b   1.000
_cell.length_c   1.000
_cell.angle_alpha   90.00
_cell.angle_beta   90.00
_cell.angle_gamma   90.00
#
_symmetry.space_group_name_H-M   'P 1'
#
loop_
_entity.id
_entity.type
_entity.pdbx_description
1 polymer ?
#
loop_
_entity_poly.entity_id
_entity_poly.type
_entity_poly.pdbx_seq_one_letter_code
_entity_poly.pdbx_strand_id
1 'polypeptide(L)'
;MALRQKTSWLLRGMKNFIIILVRFVSASINYIRQSFSHLKKYLAGKKLVIFVLFLLITCGLISLAALLPSTHIFEGNLIVEEMSFTYDDRQPKLFLQSIRHISSLESEGIQSLTFTGKFTSASSPQLNQLNTLKVELTDSKSRLIITPANSKETSEIDLNELRLQPNTKVMGLSYDFYRRRLAFSLQPQPTPELGNQPNSLQIYLGEQPLKIILEGYKLPGTNLPKNPDEQAPLEFNLNPDNKELNLKINQDNTIYLTTSKLPEDNDVQWFRGKIATKDVKFQRLERSGDIRDDLAISTIVEGKVRMAEQEREIKQNQFLMSEKPDVPLNIELIRHLQIVPKKGLEVRFAGKTQQLKIGLDKDFPVSTIQGSRLDGILPRDAIIAIFSFAAGTITLLLSYLIEKASNSKSK
;
A
#
# COMPACT_ATOMS: atom_id res chain seq x y z
N MET A 1 -28.44 25.35 -77.95
CA MET A 1 -29.23 26.50 -77.44
C MET A 1 -29.98 26.23 -76.12
N ALA A 2 -30.08 24.98 -75.63
CA ALA A 2 -30.84 24.66 -74.40
C ALA A 2 -30.09 24.85 -73.05
N LEU A 3 -28.77 25.10 -73.06
CA LEU A 3 -27.97 25.17 -71.83
C LEU A 3 -27.89 26.57 -71.17
N ARG A 4 -28.15 27.65 -71.92
CA ARG A 4 -28.05 29.04 -71.44
C ARG A 4 -29.30 29.55 -70.70
N GLN A 5 -30.48 28.94 -70.93
CA GLN A 5 -31.73 29.37 -70.28
C GLN A 5 -31.92 28.73 -68.89
N LYS A 6 -31.48 27.49 -68.69
CA LYS A 6 -31.56 26.79 -67.39
C LYS A 6 -30.60 27.37 -66.33
N THR A 7 -29.42 27.84 -66.73
CA THR A 7 -28.45 28.47 -65.83
C THR A 7 -28.95 29.82 -65.29
N SER A 8 -29.65 30.63 -66.09
CA SER A 8 -30.28 31.89 -65.66
C SER A 8 -31.39 31.70 -64.62
N TRP A 9 -32.18 30.64 -64.73
CA TRP A 9 -33.27 30.35 -63.78
C TRP A 9 -32.74 29.80 -62.45
N LEU A 10 -31.76 28.90 -62.50
CA LEU A 10 -31.07 28.39 -61.30
C LEU A 10 -30.30 29.50 -60.56
N LEU A 11 -29.64 30.41 -61.28
CA LEU A 11 -28.95 31.57 -60.69
C LEU A 11 -29.93 32.55 -60.01
N ARG A 12 -31.13 32.78 -60.58
CA ARG A 12 -32.18 33.58 -59.93
C ARG A 12 -32.78 32.89 -58.71
N GLY A 13 -33.01 31.58 -58.78
CA GLY A 13 -33.48 30.76 -57.66
C GLY A 13 -32.49 30.78 -56.49
N MET A 14 -31.21 30.59 -56.77
CA MET A 14 -30.13 30.69 -55.77
C MET A 14 -30.03 32.09 -55.17
N LYS A 15 -30.12 33.15 -55.99
CA LYS A 15 -30.06 34.53 -55.50
C LYS A 15 -31.24 34.85 -54.56
N ASN A 16 -32.45 34.39 -54.89
CA ASN A 16 -33.62 34.56 -54.04
C ASN A 16 -33.51 33.73 -52.75
N PHE A 17 -32.99 32.51 -52.83
CA PHE A 17 -32.74 31.67 -51.65
C PHE A 17 -31.72 32.31 -50.71
N ILE A 18 -30.61 32.85 -51.24
CA ILE A 18 -29.61 33.59 -50.46
C ILE A 18 -30.23 34.83 -49.80
N ILE A 19 -31.07 35.59 -50.52
CA ILE A 19 -31.76 36.76 -49.96
C ILE A 19 -32.71 36.34 -48.81
N ILE A 20 -33.45 35.25 -48.96
CA ILE A 20 -34.33 34.72 -47.92
C ILE A 20 -33.51 34.24 -46.71
N LEU A 21 -32.41 33.53 -46.94
CA LEU A 21 -31.51 33.06 -45.89
C LEU A 21 -30.88 34.23 -45.12
N VAL A 22 -30.37 35.25 -45.82
CA VAL A 22 -29.80 36.45 -45.21
C VAL A 22 -30.87 37.21 -44.40
N ARG A 23 -32.11 37.32 -44.90
CA ARG A 23 -33.21 37.92 -44.15
C ARG A 23 -33.54 37.11 -42.90
N PHE A 24 -33.61 35.79 -42.99
CA PHE A 24 -33.88 34.90 -41.86
C PHE A 24 -32.77 34.98 -40.79
N VAL A 25 -31.51 34.96 -41.21
CA VAL A 25 -30.35 35.14 -40.33
C VAL A 25 -30.37 36.54 -39.69
N SER A 26 -30.65 37.59 -40.44
CA SER A 26 -30.73 38.96 -39.90
C SER A 26 -31.89 39.13 -38.91
N ALA A 27 -33.04 38.49 -39.17
CA ALA A 27 -34.19 38.49 -38.28
C ALA A 27 -33.87 37.71 -36.99
N SER A 28 -33.16 36.59 -37.10
CA SER A 28 -32.70 35.78 -35.96
C SER A 28 -31.68 36.54 -35.11
N ILE A 29 -30.71 37.22 -35.74
CA ILE A 29 -29.73 38.07 -35.05
C ILE A 29 -30.42 39.25 -34.37
N ASN A 30 -31.40 39.89 -35.03
CA ASN A 30 -32.17 40.98 -34.44
C ASN A 30 -33.04 40.49 -33.28
N TYR A 31 -33.63 39.30 -33.37
CA TYR A 31 -34.39 38.69 -32.28
C TYR A 31 -33.49 38.36 -31.07
N ILE A 32 -32.29 37.81 -31.30
CA ILE A 32 -31.28 37.57 -30.26
C ILE A 32 -30.82 38.89 -29.65
N ARG A 33 -30.51 39.91 -30.47
CA ARG A 33 -30.08 41.23 -30.02
C ARG A 33 -31.15 41.95 -29.23
N GLN A 34 -32.41 41.86 -29.65
CA GLN A 34 -33.55 42.42 -28.95
C GLN A 34 -33.77 41.70 -27.62
N SER A 35 -33.75 40.37 -27.60
CA SER A 35 -33.80 39.55 -26.38
C SER A 35 -32.66 39.91 -25.41
N PHE A 36 -31.45 40.08 -25.92
CA PHE A 36 -30.28 40.49 -25.14
C PHE A 36 -30.41 41.93 -24.63
N SER A 37 -31.04 42.83 -25.39
CA SER A 37 -31.30 44.22 -24.98
C SER A 37 -32.37 44.30 -23.88
N HIS A 38 -33.42 43.47 -23.95
CA HIS A 38 -34.42 43.34 -22.90
C HIS A 38 -33.83 42.70 -21.64
N LEU A 39 -33.00 41.66 -21.80
CA LEU A 39 -32.25 41.06 -20.71
C LEU A 39 -31.32 42.10 -20.05
N LYS A 40 -30.58 42.89 -20.84
CA LYS A 40 -29.69 43.94 -20.34
C LYS A 40 -30.45 45.04 -19.59
N LYS A 41 -31.62 45.46 -20.07
CA LYS A 41 -32.49 46.44 -19.38
C LYS A 41 -33.09 45.86 -18.09
N TYR A 42 -33.54 44.61 -18.13
CA TYR A 42 -34.03 43.88 -16.95
C TYR A 42 -32.93 43.72 -15.89
N LEU A 43 -31.73 43.33 -16.32
CA LEU A 43 -30.57 43.20 -15.46
C LEU A 43 -30.14 44.57 -14.89
N ALA A 44 -30.17 45.63 -15.70
CA ALA A 44 -29.87 46.99 -15.26
C ALA A 44 -30.88 47.55 -14.25
N GLY A 45 -32.14 47.09 -14.28
CA GLY A 45 -33.17 47.45 -13.29
C GLY A 45 -33.12 46.62 -11.99
N LYS A 46 -32.37 45.51 -11.98
CA LYS A 46 -32.25 44.59 -10.84
C LYS A 46 -30.80 44.43 -10.36
N LYS A 47 -29.93 45.42 -10.63
CA LYS A 47 -28.48 45.40 -10.29
C LYS A 47 -28.17 44.86 -8.90
N LEU A 48 -28.90 45.31 -7.88
CA LEU A 48 -28.68 44.88 -6.50
C LEU A 48 -29.03 43.40 -6.31
N VAL A 49 -30.13 42.90 -6.89
CA VAL A 49 -30.50 41.48 -6.84
C VAL A 49 -29.45 40.60 -7.52
N ILE A 50 -28.90 41.05 -8.65
CA ILE A 50 -27.83 40.34 -9.37
C ILE A 50 -26.54 40.32 -8.56
N PHE A 51 -26.18 41.45 -7.94
CA PHE A 51 -25.03 41.53 -7.06
C PHE A 51 -25.17 40.58 -5.86
N VAL A 52 -26.34 40.54 -5.24
CA VAL A 52 -26.67 39.59 -4.14
C VAL A 52 -26.57 38.14 -4.61
N LEU A 53 -27.12 37.81 -5.79
CA LEU A 53 -27.01 36.47 -6.37
C LEU A 53 -25.55 36.08 -6.67
N PHE A 54 -24.77 37.01 -7.22
CA PHE A 54 -23.34 36.78 -7.46
C PHE A 54 -22.61 36.49 -6.14
N LEU A 55 -22.84 37.29 -5.10
CA LEU A 55 -22.21 37.12 -3.79
C LEU A 55 -22.62 35.79 -3.15
N LEU A 56 -23.89 35.39 -3.28
CA LEU A 56 -24.37 34.06 -2.86
C LEU A 56 -23.64 32.94 -3.59
N ILE A 57 -23.47 33.04 -4.91
CA ILE A 57 -22.72 32.06 -5.70
C ILE A 57 -21.27 32.00 -5.23
N THR A 58 -20.61 33.15 -5.05
CA THR A 58 -19.21 33.21 -4.60
C THR A 58 -19.05 32.60 -3.20
N CYS A 59 -19.85 33.02 -2.22
CA CYS A 59 -19.82 32.43 -0.89
C CYS A 59 -20.17 30.93 -0.92
N GLY A 60 -21.13 30.53 -1.74
CA GLY A 60 -21.49 29.11 -1.93
C GLY A 60 -20.33 28.28 -2.48
N LEU A 61 -19.62 28.78 -3.49
CA LEU A 61 -18.44 28.11 -4.06
C LEU A 61 -17.29 28.02 -3.06
N ILE A 62 -17.04 29.09 -2.30
CA ILE A 62 -16.01 29.11 -1.25
C ILE A 62 -16.35 28.10 -0.14
N SER A 63 -17.60 28.10 0.34
CA SER A 63 -18.06 27.14 1.33
C SER A 63 -17.97 25.70 0.83
N LEU A 64 -18.31 25.46 -0.45
CA LEU A 64 -18.19 24.15 -1.07
C LEU A 64 -16.72 23.72 -1.17
N ALA A 65 -15.80 24.62 -1.53
CA ALA A 65 -14.37 24.33 -1.56
C ALA A 65 -13.79 24.00 -0.17
N ALA A 66 -14.29 24.63 0.89
CA ALA A 66 -13.90 24.36 2.26
C ALA A 66 -14.43 23.00 2.78
N LEU A 67 -15.56 22.51 2.25
CA LEU A 67 -16.19 21.26 2.71
C LEU A 67 -15.81 20.04 1.86
N LEU A 68 -15.55 20.22 0.56
CA LEU A 68 -15.29 19.10 -0.34
C LEU A 68 -13.96 18.43 0.01
N PRO A 69 -13.96 17.10 0.25
CA PRO A 69 -12.73 16.37 0.50
C PRO A 69 -11.81 16.44 -0.72
N SER A 70 -10.52 16.54 -0.46
CA SER A 70 -9.45 16.49 -1.47
C SER A 70 -8.41 15.46 -1.07
N THR A 71 -7.73 14.88 -2.05
CA THR A 71 -6.63 13.97 -1.77
C THR A 71 -5.43 14.74 -1.22
N HIS A 72 -4.96 14.33 -0.05
CA HIS A 72 -3.81 14.90 0.64
C HIS A 72 -2.74 13.86 0.88
N ILE A 73 -1.49 14.32 0.98
CA ILE A 73 -0.40 13.49 1.50
C ILE A 73 -0.61 13.36 3.01
N PHE A 74 -0.53 12.12 3.49
CA PHE A 74 -0.42 11.84 4.91
C PHE A 74 0.90 11.15 5.21
N GLU A 75 1.36 11.31 6.44
CA GLU A 75 2.53 10.63 6.98
C GLU A 75 2.17 9.97 8.31
N GLY A 76 2.80 8.84 8.61
CA GLY A 76 2.61 8.14 9.86
C GLY A 76 3.91 7.62 10.42
N ASN A 77 3.96 7.53 11.76
CA ASN A 77 4.96 6.78 12.48
C ASN A 77 4.24 5.87 13.47
N LEU A 78 4.28 4.56 13.23
CA LEU A 78 3.60 3.56 14.05
C LEU A 78 4.59 2.53 14.57
N ILE A 79 4.37 2.07 15.79
CA ILE A 79 4.94 0.83 16.30
C ILE A 79 3.88 -0.25 16.16
N VAL A 80 4.24 -1.37 15.54
CA VAL A 80 3.33 -2.47 15.22
C VAL A 80 3.94 -3.82 15.62
N GLU A 81 3.10 -4.77 15.99
CA GLU A 81 3.51 -6.15 16.25
C GLU A 81 3.80 -6.91 14.95
N GLU A 82 2.98 -6.65 13.94
CA GLU A 82 3.01 -7.32 12.64
C GLU A 82 2.55 -6.37 11.53
N MET A 83 3.14 -6.46 10.35
CA MET A 83 2.64 -5.77 9.17
C MET A 83 2.72 -6.62 7.90
N SER A 84 1.94 -6.24 6.89
CA SER A 84 2.02 -6.79 5.55
C SER A 84 2.01 -5.69 4.50
N PHE A 85 2.64 -5.92 3.35
CA PHE A 85 2.64 -4.98 2.23
C PHE A 85 2.99 -5.70 0.92
N THR A 86 2.65 -5.10 -0.21
CA THR A 86 3.13 -5.53 -1.54
C THR A 86 4.18 -4.55 -2.03
N TYR A 87 5.33 -5.07 -2.47
CA TYR A 87 6.39 -4.25 -3.07
C TYR A 87 5.99 -3.76 -4.46
N ASP A 88 6.03 -2.44 -4.69
CA ASP A 88 5.44 -1.80 -5.87
C ASP A 88 6.44 -1.01 -6.73
N ASP A 89 7.67 -1.49 -6.83
CA ASP A 89 8.64 -0.97 -7.80
C ASP A 89 8.91 -1.99 -8.92
N ARG A 90 9.54 -1.53 -10.00
CA ARG A 90 9.88 -2.34 -11.18
C ARG A 90 11.25 -3.02 -11.09
N GLN A 91 12.07 -2.63 -10.13
CA GLN A 91 13.44 -3.16 -9.97
C GLN A 91 13.58 -3.95 -8.67
N PRO A 92 14.46 -4.96 -8.61
CA PRO A 92 14.74 -5.66 -7.37
C PRO A 92 15.29 -4.70 -6.30
N LYS A 93 14.84 -4.85 -5.05
CA LYS A 93 15.24 -3.98 -3.94
C LYS A 93 15.78 -4.75 -2.76
N LEU A 94 16.93 -4.32 -2.28
CA LEU A 94 17.48 -4.78 -1.01
C LEU A 94 16.53 -4.42 0.14
N PHE A 95 16.06 -5.45 0.84
CA PHE A 95 15.10 -5.34 1.93
C PHE A 95 15.75 -5.62 3.28
N LEU A 96 16.35 -6.81 3.44
CA LEU A 96 17.15 -7.16 4.62
C LEU A 96 18.63 -7.26 4.25
N GLN A 97 19.52 -6.92 5.17
CA GLN A 97 20.94 -7.23 5.05
C GLN A 97 21.62 -7.39 6.41
N SER A 98 22.75 -8.11 6.38
CA SER A 98 23.73 -8.16 7.47
C SER A 98 23.14 -8.54 8.84
N ILE A 99 22.21 -9.51 8.86
CA ILE A 99 21.72 -10.07 10.13
C ILE A 99 22.72 -11.14 10.57
N ARG A 100 23.49 -10.84 11.61
CA ARG A 100 24.60 -11.69 12.05
C ARG A 100 24.21 -12.65 13.17
N HIS A 101 25.00 -13.71 13.31
CA HIS A 101 24.93 -14.65 14.42
C HIS A 101 23.55 -15.31 14.57
N ILE A 102 22.98 -15.74 13.44
CA ILE A 102 21.71 -16.46 13.37
C ILE A 102 21.90 -17.83 14.04
N SER A 103 21.29 -18.03 15.20
CA SER A 103 21.35 -19.31 15.91
C SER A 103 20.43 -20.37 15.29
N SER A 104 19.40 -19.94 14.56
CA SER A 104 18.50 -20.82 13.82
C SER A 104 17.90 -20.10 12.62
N LEU A 105 18.06 -20.69 11.44
CA LEU A 105 17.36 -20.33 10.21
C LEU A 105 16.33 -21.43 9.94
N GLU A 106 15.06 -21.06 9.82
CA GLU A 106 13.99 -21.96 9.39
C GLU A 106 13.31 -21.38 8.15
N SER A 107 13.13 -22.24 7.14
CA SER A 107 12.37 -21.94 5.93
C SER A 107 11.28 -22.98 5.78
N GLU A 108 10.04 -22.53 5.70
CA GLU A 108 8.84 -23.35 5.54
C GLU A 108 8.20 -23.07 4.18
N GLY A 109 7.98 -24.12 3.40
CA GLY A 109 7.36 -24.05 2.08
C GLY A 109 8.13 -24.82 1.00
N ILE A 110 7.67 -24.66 -0.23
CA ILE A 110 8.25 -25.37 -1.39
C ILE A 110 9.55 -24.69 -1.80
N GLN A 111 10.64 -25.44 -1.80
CA GLN A 111 11.99 -24.94 -2.05
C GLN A 111 12.88 -26.06 -2.59
N SER A 112 13.72 -25.74 -3.57
CA SER A 112 14.82 -26.61 -3.98
C SER A 112 16.15 -26.00 -3.54
N LEU A 113 17.05 -26.84 -3.03
CA LEU A 113 18.38 -26.43 -2.60
C LEU A 113 19.40 -27.55 -2.78
N THR A 114 20.68 -27.20 -2.71
CA THR A 114 21.78 -28.14 -2.82
C THR A 114 22.82 -27.81 -1.77
N PHE A 115 23.17 -28.80 -0.96
CA PHE A 115 24.28 -28.73 -0.02
C PHE A 115 25.50 -29.40 -0.62
N THR A 116 26.68 -28.85 -0.36
CA THR A 116 27.98 -29.40 -0.75
C THR A 116 28.89 -29.40 0.46
N GLY A 117 29.55 -30.51 0.74
CA GLY A 117 30.37 -30.66 1.93
C GLY A 117 30.40 -32.09 2.44
N LYS A 118 30.95 -32.25 3.64
CA LYS A 118 31.01 -33.53 4.34
C LYS A 118 29.77 -33.72 5.21
N PHE A 119 28.99 -34.76 4.92
CA PHE A 119 27.81 -35.10 5.70
C PHE A 119 28.12 -36.13 6.79
N THR A 120 27.44 -36.05 7.92
CA THR A 120 27.51 -37.04 9.00
C THR A 120 26.12 -37.25 9.61
N SER A 121 25.59 -38.46 9.47
CA SER A 121 24.31 -38.89 10.03
C SER A 121 24.44 -40.29 10.62
N ALA A 122 23.93 -40.45 11.84
CA ALA A 122 23.83 -41.76 12.49
C ALA A 122 22.59 -42.53 12.02
N SER A 123 21.48 -41.82 11.77
CA SER A 123 20.22 -42.41 11.34
C SER A 123 20.20 -42.76 9.85
N SER A 124 21.00 -42.07 9.03
CA SER A 124 21.12 -42.31 7.59
C SER A 124 22.58 -42.38 7.15
N PRO A 125 23.34 -43.45 7.49
CA PRO A 125 24.78 -43.53 7.22
C PRO A 125 25.16 -43.44 5.74
N GLN A 126 24.24 -43.73 4.82
CA GLN A 126 24.44 -43.59 3.37
C GLN A 126 24.71 -42.13 2.97
N LEU A 127 24.24 -41.15 3.74
CA LEU A 127 24.57 -39.73 3.53
C LEU A 127 26.06 -39.46 3.70
N ASN A 128 26.75 -40.21 4.56
CA ASN A 128 28.17 -39.99 4.90
C ASN A 128 29.11 -40.26 3.72
N GLN A 129 28.61 -40.89 2.65
CA GLN A 129 29.33 -41.20 1.42
C GLN A 129 29.14 -40.12 0.34
N LEU A 130 28.24 -39.16 0.56
CA LEU A 130 27.95 -38.09 -0.39
C LEU A 130 28.88 -36.90 -0.13
N ASN A 131 29.17 -36.15 -1.19
CA ASN A 131 29.78 -34.81 -1.11
C ASN A 131 28.82 -33.71 -1.57
N THR A 132 27.65 -34.11 -2.09
CA THR A 132 26.59 -33.20 -2.55
C THR A 132 25.25 -33.82 -2.27
N LEU A 133 24.31 -33.04 -1.74
CA LEU A 133 22.95 -33.45 -1.47
C LEU A 133 21.97 -32.45 -2.08
N LYS A 134 21.20 -32.90 -3.07
CA LYS A 134 20.08 -32.14 -3.61
C LYS A 134 18.83 -32.44 -2.78
N VAL A 135 18.12 -31.39 -2.41
CA VAL A 135 16.91 -31.45 -1.57
C VAL A 135 15.78 -30.71 -2.27
N GLU A 136 14.62 -31.33 -2.30
CA GLU A 136 13.36 -30.71 -2.70
C GLU A 136 12.39 -30.77 -1.51
N LEU A 137 11.97 -29.61 -1.01
CA LEU A 137 10.85 -29.47 -0.08
C LEU A 137 9.56 -29.44 -0.91
N THR A 138 8.62 -30.35 -0.63
CA THR A 138 7.59 -30.72 -1.62
C THR A 138 6.23 -30.09 -1.44
N ASP A 139 5.95 -29.53 -0.26
CA ASP A 139 4.67 -28.92 0.06
C ASP A 139 4.82 -27.64 0.90
N SER A 140 3.70 -26.98 1.17
CA SER A 140 3.67 -25.70 1.91
C SER A 140 4.03 -25.82 3.40
N LYS A 141 4.07 -27.04 3.96
CA LYS A 141 4.42 -27.32 5.36
C LYS A 141 5.81 -27.94 5.50
N SER A 142 6.49 -28.17 4.39
CA SER A 142 7.83 -28.74 4.36
C SER A 142 8.81 -27.76 4.98
N ARG A 143 9.77 -28.25 5.76
CA ARG A 143 10.66 -27.39 6.56
C ARG A 143 12.12 -27.72 6.32
N LEU A 144 12.92 -26.67 6.22
CA LEU A 144 14.36 -26.70 6.34
C LEU A 144 14.76 -25.92 7.59
N ILE A 145 15.50 -26.56 8.49
CA ILE A 145 16.05 -25.91 9.69
C ILE A 145 17.57 -26.06 9.66
N ILE A 146 18.29 -24.95 9.82
CA ILE A 146 19.74 -24.87 9.88
C ILE A 146 20.15 -24.22 11.20
N THR A 147 20.97 -24.93 11.96
CA THR A 147 21.50 -24.49 13.26
C THR A 147 23.00 -24.84 13.36
N PRO A 148 23.79 -24.15 14.19
CA PRO A 148 25.13 -24.63 14.52
C PRO A 148 25.05 -26.01 15.19
N ALA A 149 25.93 -26.95 14.83
CA ALA A 149 25.94 -28.27 15.46
C ALA A 149 26.35 -28.18 16.94
N ASN A 150 27.19 -27.21 17.29
CA ASN A 150 27.55 -26.89 18.67
C ASN A 150 26.86 -25.60 19.13
N SER A 151 25.79 -25.72 19.92
CA SER A 151 25.01 -24.58 20.41
C SER A 151 25.74 -23.69 21.44
N LYS A 152 26.92 -24.10 21.93
CA LYS A 152 27.72 -23.31 22.88
C LYS A 152 28.61 -22.27 22.21
N GLU A 153 28.92 -22.46 20.93
CA GLU A 153 29.76 -21.53 20.16
C GLU A 153 28.92 -20.39 19.57
N THR A 154 29.58 -19.27 19.28
CA THR A 154 28.89 -18.16 18.60
C THR A 154 28.64 -18.58 17.15
N SER A 155 27.37 -18.51 16.73
CA SER A 155 27.00 -18.86 15.36
C SER A 155 27.71 -17.97 14.34
N GLU A 156 28.22 -18.61 13.28
CA GLU A 156 28.76 -17.95 12.09
C GLU A 156 27.72 -17.81 10.97
N ILE A 157 26.48 -18.30 11.18
CA ILE A 157 25.43 -18.17 10.18
C ILE A 157 24.96 -16.70 10.13
N ASP A 158 25.06 -16.10 8.95
CA ASP A 158 24.67 -14.71 8.71
C ASP A 158 23.73 -14.61 7.50
N LEU A 159 22.75 -13.72 7.55
CA LEU A 159 22.02 -13.28 6.36
C LEU A 159 22.82 -12.14 5.72
N ASN A 160 23.31 -12.37 4.52
CA ASN A 160 24.03 -11.38 3.73
C ASN A 160 23.06 -10.37 3.14
N GLU A 161 22.12 -10.83 2.31
CA GLU A 161 21.06 -10.00 1.74
C GLU A 161 19.76 -10.77 1.45
N LEU A 162 18.64 -10.06 1.54
CA LEU A 162 17.37 -10.43 0.94
C LEU A 162 16.93 -9.31 0.00
N ARG A 163 16.69 -9.65 -1.26
CA ARG A 163 16.16 -8.71 -2.27
C ARG A 163 14.73 -9.08 -2.66
N LEU A 164 13.83 -8.11 -2.51
CA LEU A 164 12.44 -8.20 -2.97
C LEU A 164 12.38 -8.00 -4.49
N GLN A 165 11.71 -8.91 -5.17
CA GLN A 165 11.36 -8.80 -6.58
C GLN A 165 10.06 -8.01 -6.76
N PRO A 166 9.88 -7.32 -7.90
CA PRO A 166 8.65 -6.60 -8.22
C PRO A 166 7.37 -7.39 -7.90
N ASN A 167 6.39 -6.72 -7.30
CA ASN A 167 5.10 -7.30 -6.92
C ASN A 167 5.16 -8.45 -5.89
N THR A 168 6.28 -8.65 -5.20
CA THR A 168 6.34 -9.59 -4.08
C THR A 168 5.54 -9.06 -2.90
N LYS A 169 4.65 -9.88 -2.37
CA LYS A 169 3.90 -9.58 -1.16
C LYS A 169 4.67 -10.10 0.06
N VAL A 170 4.92 -9.21 1.01
CA VAL A 170 5.49 -9.53 2.32
C VAL A 170 4.35 -9.62 3.31
N MET A 171 4.19 -10.80 3.92
CA MET A 171 3.12 -11.13 4.85
C MET A 171 3.70 -11.38 6.23
N GLY A 172 2.98 -10.98 7.27
CA GLY A 172 3.31 -11.36 8.66
C GLY A 172 4.67 -10.88 9.15
N LEU A 173 5.20 -9.78 8.60
CA LEU A 173 6.50 -9.24 9.02
C LEU A 173 6.41 -8.81 10.48
N SER A 174 7.14 -9.50 11.36
CA SER A 174 7.07 -9.35 12.80
C SER A 174 8.40 -9.66 13.48
N TYR A 175 8.61 -9.11 14.67
CA TYR A 175 9.77 -9.43 15.50
C TYR A 175 9.34 -9.83 16.92
N ASP A 176 9.65 -11.07 17.31
CA ASP A 176 9.43 -11.59 18.66
C ASP A 176 10.69 -11.35 19.51
N PHE A 177 10.59 -10.44 20.49
CA PHE A 177 11.71 -10.12 21.38
C PHE A 177 12.11 -11.23 22.33
N TYR A 178 11.15 -12.05 22.79
CA TYR A 178 11.43 -13.13 23.73
C TYR A 178 12.18 -14.26 23.04
N ARG A 179 11.77 -14.56 21.81
CA ARG A 179 12.44 -15.57 20.97
C ARG A 179 13.59 -15.00 20.14
N ARG A 180 13.79 -13.68 20.13
CA ARG A 180 14.79 -12.96 19.29
C ARG A 180 14.67 -13.31 17.81
N ARG A 181 13.42 -13.36 17.33
CA ARG A 181 13.07 -13.99 16.06
C ARG A 181 12.39 -12.99 15.13
N LEU A 182 13.00 -12.74 13.97
CA LEU A 182 12.37 -12.07 12.85
C LEU A 182 11.60 -13.11 12.02
N ALA A 183 10.33 -12.86 11.74
CA ALA A 183 9.48 -13.73 10.94
C ALA A 183 8.82 -12.94 9.81
N PHE A 184 8.73 -13.54 8.63
CA PHE A 184 7.99 -13.00 7.49
C PHE A 184 7.73 -14.10 6.46
N SER A 185 6.66 -13.94 5.69
CA SER A 185 6.37 -14.78 4.53
C SER A 185 6.49 -13.96 3.26
N LEU A 186 7.11 -14.54 2.24
CA LEU A 186 7.22 -13.96 0.91
C LEU A 186 6.28 -14.72 -0.03
N GLN A 187 5.37 -13.99 -0.68
CA GLN A 187 4.47 -14.50 -1.71
C GLN A 187 4.78 -13.78 -3.03
N PRO A 188 5.67 -14.36 -3.87
CA PRO A 188 5.96 -13.80 -5.19
C PRO A 188 4.68 -13.83 -6.05
N GLN A 189 4.33 -12.70 -6.66
CA GLN A 189 3.18 -12.64 -7.57
C GLN A 189 3.62 -12.57 -9.03
N PRO A 190 2.88 -13.20 -9.96
CA PRO A 190 3.22 -13.15 -11.38
C PRO A 190 3.33 -11.70 -11.90
N THR A 191 4.43 -11.41 -12.59
CA THR A 191 4.70 -10.14 -13.27
C THR A 191 5.15 -10.41 -14.72
N PRO A 192 4.21 -10.74 -15.62
CA PRO A 192 4.54 -11.15 -16.99
C PRO A 192 5.44 -10.17 -17.75
N GLU A 193 5.28 -8.87 -17.50
CA GLU A 193 6.03 -7.79 -18.16
C GLU A 193 7.49 -7.66 -17.68
N LEU A 194 7.80 -8.10 -16.45
CA LEU A 194 9.12 -7.95 -15.83
C LEU A 194 9.88 -9.28 -15.72
N GLY A 195 9.21 -10.39 -16.04
CA GLY A 195 9.71 -11.74 -15.85
C GLY A 195 9.54 -12.20 -14.40
N ASN A 196 9.04 -13.43 -14.23
CA ASN A 196 8.85 -14.03 -12.90
C ASN A 196 10.21 -14.47 -12.33
N GLN A 197 10.93 -13.54 -11.71
CA GLN A 197 12.20 -13.81 -11.04
C GLN A 197 11.95 -14.22 -9.57
N PRO A 198 12.74 -15.16 -9.02
CA PRO A 198 12.63 -15.53 -7.61
C PRO A 198 13.20 -14.43 -6.69
N ASN A 199 12.64 -14.32 -5.50
CA ASN A 199 13.30 -13.58 -4.42
C ASN A 199 14.55 -14.36 -4.00
N SER A 200 15.67 -13.67 -3.83
CA SER A 200 16.95 -14.30 -3.47
C SER A 200 17.28 -13.94 -2.03
N LEU A 201 17.42 -14.98 -1.21
CA LEU A 201 17.89 -14.91 0.17
C LEU A 201 19.29 -15.52 0.24
N GLN A 202 20.29 -14.67 0.43
CA GLN A 202 21.70 -15.05 0.49
C GLN A 202 22.14 -15.18 1.95
N ILE A 203 22.65 -16.36 2.28
CA ILE A 203 23.02 -16.76 3.63
C ILE A 203 24.48 -17.23 3.59
N TYR A 204 25.29 -16.68 4.49
CA TYR A 204 26.59 -17.23 4.82
C TYR A 204 26.42 -18.29 5.91
N LEU A 205 26.96 -19.49 5.68
CA LEU A 205 26.83 -20.67 6.53
C LEU A 205 27.95 -20.78 7.57
N GLY A 206 29.09 -20.12 7.37
CA GLY A 206 30.27 -20.25 8.22
C GLY A 206 31.15 -21.48 7.91
N GLU A 207 32.21 -21.64 8.70
CA GLU A 207 33.13 -22.80 8.67
C GLU A 207 32.71 -23.89 9.66
N GLN A 208 31.88 -23.54 10.65
CA GLN A 208 31.49 -24.46 11.71
C GLN A 208 30.58 -25.58 11.17
N PRO A 209 30.67 -26.81 11.72
CA PRO A 209 29.69 -27.84 11.43
C PRO A 209 28.27 -27.38 11.77
N LEU A 210 27.35 -27.61 10.84
CA LEU A 210 25.95 -27.26 10.94
C LEU A 210 25.10 -28.50 11.16
N LYS A 211 24.05 -28.38 11.97
CA LYS A 211 22.97 -29.36 12.06
C LYS A 211 21.83 -28.94 11.15
N ILE A 212 21.45 -29.84 10.23
CA ILE A 212 20.39 -29.67 9.26
C ILE A 212 19.24 -30.62 9.60
N ILE A 213 18.01 -30.09 9.60
CA ILE A 213 16.78 -30.87 9.76
C ILE A 213 15.89 -30.60 8.55
N LEU A 214 15.38 -31.66 7.94
CA LEU A 214 14.46 -31.62 6.80
C LEU A 214 13.15 -32.34 7.12
N GLU A 215 12.03 -31.74 6.75
CA GLU A 215 10.69 -32.32 6.85
C GLU A 215 9.93 -32.12 5.53
N GLY A 216 9.13 -33.09 5.10
CA GLY A 216 8.40 -33.01 3.82
C GLY A 216 9.33 -32.92 2.61
N TYR A 217 10.36 -33.78 2.55
CA TYR A 217 11.45 -33.66 1.58
C TYR A 217 11.54 -34.84 0.61
N LYS A 218 12.13 -34.58 -0.56
CA LYS A 218 12.65 -35.57 -1.52
C LYS A 218 14.13 -35.36 -1.75
N LEU A 219 14.87 -36.46 -1.88
CA LEU A 219 16.32 -36.47 -2.14
C LEU A 219 16.61 -37.03 -3.54
N PRO A 220 16.40 -36.24 -4.60
CA PRO A 220 16.60 -36.71 -5.97
C PRO A 220 18.04 -37.19 -6.20
N GLY A 221 18.18 -38.31 -6.91
CA GLY A 221 19.49 -38.88 -7.25
C GLY A 221 20.19 -39.64 -6.12
N THR A 222 19.50 -39.91 -5.00
CA THR A 222 20.02 -40.75 -3.92
C THR A 222 19.26 -42.08 -3.87
N ASN A 223 19.97 -43.18 -3.56
CA ASN A 223 19.38 -44.50 -3.32
C ASN A 223 18.89 -44.66 -1.86
N LEU A 224 18.74 -43.55 -1.15
CA LEU A 224 18.19 -43.54 0.20
C LEU A 224 16.71 -43.95 0.15
N PRO A 225 16.21 -44.71 1.15
CA PRO A 225 14.80 -45.01 1.21
C PRO A 225 14.02 -43.69 1.19
N LYS A 226 13.20 -43.51 0.15
CA LYS A 226 12.14 -42.50 0.15
C LYS A 226 11.31 -42.81 1.39
N ASN A 227 11.32 -41.90 2.36
CA ASN A 227 10.73 -42.15 3.67
C ASN A 227 9.30 -42.73 3.46
N PRO A 228 9.02 -43.98 3.88
CA PRO A 228 7.71 -44.60 3.66
C PRO A 228 6.60 -43.87 4.43
N ASP A 229 6.99 -43.16 5.49
CA ASP A 229 6.17 -42.15 6.17
C ASP A 229 6.75 -40.77 5.83
N GLU A 230 6.06 -39.98 5.00
CA GLU A 230 6.41 -38.61 4.60
C GLU A 230 6.57 -37.61 5.78
N GLN A 231 6.45 -38.10 7.03
CA GLN A 231 6.40 -37.31 8.26
C GLN A 231 7.68 -37.38 9.13
N ALA A 232 8.56 -38.38 9.00
CA ALA A 232 9.71 -38.46 9.88
C ALA A 232 10.82 -37.47 9.44
N PRO A 233 11.33 -36.59 10.34
CA PRO A 233 12.36 -35.62 10.00
C PRO A 233 13.69 -36.31 9.70
N LEU A 234 14.41 -35.82 8.69
CA LEU A 234 15.79 -36.20 8.43
C LEU A 234 16.75 -35.23 9.10
N GLU A 235 17.60 -35.78 9.96
CA GLU A 235 18.63 -35.04 10.67
C GLU A 235 20.03 -35.50 10.25
N PHE A 236 20.90 -34.52 9.94
CA PHE A 236 22.32 -34.76 9.68
C PHE A 236 23.17 -33.53 10.00
N ASN A 237 24.46 -33.75 10.24
CA ASN A 237 25.45 -32.69 10.32
C ASN A 237 26.12 -32.47 8.96
N LEU A 238 26.41 -31.22 8.64
CA LEU A 238 27.07 -30.77 7.42
C LEU A 238 28.29 -29.93 7.81
N ASN A 239 29.47 -30.30 7.32
CA ASN A 239 30.60 -29.37 7.24
C ASN A 239 30.66 -28.81 5.81
N PRO A 240 30.28 -27.54 5.58
CA PRO A 240 30.05 -27.02 4.22
C PRO A 240 31.36 -26.76 3.46
N ASP A 241 31.45 -27.23 2.22
CA ASP A 241 32.55 -26.84 1.31
C ASP A 241 32.28 -25.45 0.72
N ASN A 242 31.01 -25.18 0.42
CA ASN A 242 30.54 -23.86 -0.02
C ASN A 242 29.81 -23.19 1.14
N LYS A 243 30.35 -22.04 1.57
CA LYS A 243 29.86 -21.27 2.72
C LYS A 243 28.70 -20.37 2.33
N GLU A 244 28.38 -20.22 1.06
CA GLU A 244 27.25 -19.42 0.59
C GLU A 244 26.07 -20.32 0.20
N LEU A 245 24.93 -20.08 0.82
CA LEU A 245 23.65 -20.68 0.49
C LEU A 245 22.72 -19.60 -0.08
N ASN A 246 22.29 -19.80 -1.33
CA ASN A 246 21.31 -18.93 -1.97
C ASN A 246 19.96 -19.64 -2.08
N LEU A 247 19.00 -19.23 -1.26
CA LEU A 247 17.62 -19.71 -1.31
C LEU A 247 16.84 -18.87 -2.33
N LYS A 248 16.34 -19.54 -3.37
CA LYS A 248 15.53 -18.94 -4.44
C LYS A 248 14.05 -19.17 -4.16
N ILE A 249 13.38 -18.14 -3.68
CA ILE A 249 11.97 -18.19 -3.27
C ILE A 249 11.09 -17.80 -4.46
N ASN A 250 10.52 -18.81 -5.11
CA ASN A 250 9.66 -18.71 -6.28
C ASN A 250 8.17 -18.95 -5.97
N GLN A 251 7.86 -19.42 -4.78
CA GLN A 251 6.52 -19.69 -4.26
C GLN A 251 6.40 -19.14 -2.84
N ASP A 252 5.22 -19.25 -2.27
CA ASP A 252 4.97 -18.89 -0.87
C ASP A 252 5.95 -19.61 0.05
N ASN A 253 6.73 -18.82 0.78
CA ASN A 253 7.73 -19.34 1.72
C ASN A 253 7.76 -18.47 2.97
N THR A 254 7.75 -19.11 4.14
CA THR A 254 7.85 -18.43 5.44
C THR A 254 9.25 -18.62 6.00
N ILE A 255 9.88 -17.51 6.37
CA ILE A 255 11.25 -17.48 6.88
C ILE A 255 11.21 -17.05 8.35
N TYR A 256 11.93 -17.80 9.19
CA TYR A 256 12.18 -17.44 10.58
C TYR A 256 13.69 -17.35 10.82
N LEU A 257 14.13 -16.19 11.31
CA LEU A 257 15.54 -15.91 11.64
C LEU A 257 15.64 -15.66 13.14
N THR A 258 16.25 -16.59 13.86
CA THR A 258 16.51 -16.45 15.29
C THR A 258 17.95 -16.02 15.50
N THR A 259 18.15 -14.93 16.25
CA THR A 259 19.47 -14.33 16.48
C THR A 259 20.00 -14.67 17.87
N SER A 260 21.31 -14.91 17.98
CA SER A 260 21.98 -15.23 19.25
C SER A 260 22.00 -14.04 20.20
N LYS A 261 22.08 -12.82 19.66
CA LYS A 261 22.12 -11.55 20.40
C LYS A 261 21.03 -10.62 19.90
N LEU A 262 20.52 -9.76 20.79
CA LEU A 262 19.63 -8.69 20.38
C LEU A 262 20.37 -7.73 19.43
N PRO A 263 19.69 -7.14 18.45
CA PRO A 263 20.26 -6.02 17.72
C PRO A 263 20.61 -4.91 18.72
N GLU A 264 21.89 -4.59 18.88
CA GLU A 264 22.35 -3.50 19.75
C GLU A 264 21.93 -2.15 19.15
N ASP A 265 21.54 -1.23 20.04
CA ASP A 265 20.65 -0.08 19.81
C ASP A 265 21.12 1.00 18.81
N ASN A 266 22.25 0.86 18.10
CA ASN A 266 22.75 1.95 17.23
C ASN A 266 23.43 1.58 15.90
N ASP A 267 23.90 0.34 15.66
CA ASP A 267 24.82 0.10 14.53
C ASP A 267 24.32 -0.86 13.44
N VAL A 268 23.29 -1.68 13.70
CA VAL A 268 22.87 -2.72 12.73
C VAL A 268 21.45 -2.47 12.21
N GLN A 269 21.35 -1.63 11.18
CA GLN A 269 20.09 -1.44 10.46
C GLN A 269 19.79 -2.67 9.57
N TRP A 270 18.91 -3.58 10.03
CA TRP A 270 18.54 -4.77 9.25
C TRP A 270 17.75 -4.42 7.99
N PHE A 271 16.81 -3.48 8.10
CA PHE A 271 15.96 -3.05 6.98
C PHE A 271 16.60 -1.89 6.22
N ARG A 272 16.70 -1.94 4.88
CA ARG A 272 17.39 -0.89 4.12
C ARG A 272 16.48 -0.03 3.25
N GLY A 273 16.73 1.28 3.34
CA GLY A 273 16.23 2.27 2.42
C GLY A 273 14.71 2.45 2.45
N LYS A 274 14.22 3.24 1.49
CA LYS A 274 12.80 3.44 1.26
C LYS A 274 12.25 2.31 0.39
N ILE A 275 11.04 1.86 0.69
CA ILE A 275 10.36 0.75 -0.01
C ILE A 275 9.07 1.31 -0.60
N ALA A 276 8.95 1.28 -1.93
CA ALA A 276 7.69 1.59 -2.60
C ALA A 276 6.69 0.47 -2.33
N THR A 277 5.48 0.82 -1.91
CA THR A 277 4.50 -0.15 -1.44
C THR A 277 3.10 0.12 -1.96
N LYS A 278 2.30 -0.94 -1.97
CA LYS A 278 0.84 -0.89 -1.99
C LYS A 278 0.29 -1.92 -1.00
N ASP A 279 -1.02 -1.89 -0.76
CA ASP A 279 -1.74 -2.85 0.08
C ASP A 279 -1.16 -3.02 1.50
N VAL A 280 -0.65 -1.93 2.08
CA VAL A 280 -0.07 -1.97 3.43
C VAL A 280 -1.18 -2.21 4.46
N LYS A 281 -0.95 -3.17 5.36
CA LYS A 281 -1.88 -3.57 6.42
C LYS A 281 -1.14 -3.68 7.76
N PHE A 282 -1.74 -3.08 8.78
CA PHE A 282 -1.33 -3.19 10.19
C PHE A 282 -2.38 -4.02 10.95
N GLN A 283 -2.65 -5.20 10.43
CA GLN A 283 -3.61 -6.13 11.00
C GLN A 283 -3.22 -7.56 10.67
N ARG A 284 -3.54 -8.48 11.58
CA ARG A 284 -3.55 -9.92 11.34
C ARG A 284 -4.98 -10.40 11.13
N LEU A 285 -5.12 -11.52 10.41
CA LEU A 285 -6.42 -12.16 10.20
C LEU A 285 -6.47 -13.44 11.02
N GLU A 286 -7.36 -13.49 12.00
CA GLU A 286 -7.67 -14.72 12.71
C GLU A 286 -8.71 -15.49 11.90
N ARG A 287 -8.31 -16.65 11.39
CA ARG A 287 -9.15 -17.47 10.51
C ARG A 287 -9.90 -18.52 11.32
N SER A 288 -11.21 -18.58 11.14
CA SER A 288 -12.07 -19.61 11.75
C SER A 288 -12.21 -20.87 10.88
N GLY A 289 -11.84 -20.78 9.60
CA GLY A 289 -12.08 -21.80 8.57
C GLY A 289 -13.20 -21.42 7.60
N ASP A 290 -14.13 -20.53 7.99
CA ASP A 290 -15.08 -19.86 7.09
C ASP A 290 -14.66 -18.39 6.93
N ILE A 291 -14.42 -17.97 5.68
CA ILE A 291 -13.96 -16.61 5.34
C ILE A 291 -14.92 -15.53 5.86
N ARG A 292 -16.20 -15.86 6.05
CA ARG A 292 -17.22 -14.93 6.56
C ARG A 292 -17.04 -14.60 8.04
N ASP A 293 -16.38 -15.48 8.78
CA ASP A 293 -16.15 -15.36 10.22
C ASP A 293 -14.69 -14.97 10.53
N ASP A 294 -13.90 -14.63 9.50
CA ASP A 294 -12.52 -14.18 9.68
C ASP A 294 -12.48 -12.84 10.43
N LEU A 295 -11.76 -12.80 11.54
CA LEU A 295 -11.64 -11.60 12.38
C LEU A 295 -10.36 -10.84 12.06
N ALA A 296 -10.51 -9.58 11.64
CA ALA A 296 -9.37 -8.67 11.52
C ALA A 296 -9.00 -8.13 12.90
N ILE A 297 -7.73 -8.29 13.30
CA ILE A 297 -7.19 -7.78 14.56
C ILE A 297 -6.11 -6.75 14.25
N SER A 298 -6.24 -5.53 14.78
CA SER A 298 -5.21 -4.51 14.64
C SER A 298 -3.93 -4.95 15.35
N THR A 299 -2.80 -4.71 14.70
CA THR A 299 -1.46 -5.00 15.23
C THR A 299 -0.74 -3.72 15.66
N ILE A 300 -1.42 -2.57 15.63
CA ILE A 300 -0.84 -1.28 16.03
C ILE A 300 -0.74 -1.24 17.55
N VAL A 301 0.47 -0.99 18.05
CA VAL A 301 0.76 -0.81 19.47
C VAL A 301 0.57 0.66 19.86
N GLU A 302 1.19 1.57 19.11
CA GLU A 302 1.07 3.01 19.31
C GLU A 302 1.60 3.78 18.11
N GLY A 303 1.29 5.06 18.02
CA GLY A 303 1.95 5.95 17.08
C GLY A 303 1.15 7.18 16.76
N LYS A 304 1.51 7.85 15.67
CA LYS A 304 0.87 9.09 15.23
C LYS A 304 0.73 9.11 13.71
N VAL A 305 -0.34 9.76 13.26
CA VAL A 305 -0.56 10.08 11.85
C VAL A 305 -0.84 11.57 11.69
N ARG A 306 -0.35 12.12 10.58
CA ARG A 306 -0.50 13.53 10.24
C ARG A 306 -1.02 13.66 8.81
N MET A 307 -2.02 14.51 8.62
CA MET A 307 -2.55 14.91 7.31
C MET A 307 -3.19 16.29 7.44
N ALA A 308 -3.07 17.15 6.42
CA ALA A 308 -3.76 18.45 6.38
C ALA A 308 -3.62 19.27 7.70
N GLU A 309 -2.37 19.46 8.14
CA GLU A 309 -2.01 20.18 9.39
C GLU A 309 -2.58 19.60 10.69
N GLN A 310 -3.24 18.44 10.62
CA GLN A 310 -3.78 17.75 11.78
C GLN A 310 -2.92 16.55 12.12
N GLU A 311 -2.64 16.39 13.41
CA GLU A 311 -2.03 15.19 13.96
C GLU A 311 -3.06 14.45 14.83
N ARG A 312 -3.03 13.12 14.77
CA ARG A 312 -3.79 12.24 15.66
C ARG A 312 -2.90 11.13 16.17
N GLU A 313 -3.03 10.86 17.46
CA GLU A 313 -2.42 9.70 18.09
C GLU A 313 -3.26 8.46 17.79
N ILE A 314 -2.58 7.34 17.58
CA ILE A 314 -3.17 6.01 17.44
C ILE A 314 -2.72 5.21 18.66
N LYS A 315 -3.69 4.67 19.39
CA LYS A 315 -3.47 3.85 20.58
C LYS A 315 -3.49 2.36 20.21
N GLN A 316 -3.06 1.55 21.16
CA GLN A 316 -3.03 0.11 21.02
C GLN A 316 -4.37 -0.46 20.54
N ASN A 317 -4.28 -1.42 19.62
CA ASN A 317 -5.40 -2.15 19.01
C ASN A 317 -6.39 -1.27 18.22
N GLN A 318 -6.08 0.00 17.98
CA GLN A 318 -6.87 0.82 17.07
C GLN A 318 -6.48 0.53 15.62
N PHE A 319 -7.45 0.55 14.72
CA PHE A 319 -7.26 0.51 13.28
C PHE A 319 -6.96 1.90 12.74
N LEU A 320 -6.09 1.96 11.73
CA LEU A 320 -5.89 3.11 10.86
C LEU A 320 -6.52 2.80 9.50
N MET A 321 -7.47 3.61 9.08
CA MET A 321 -8.31 3.34 7.92
C MET A 321 -8.39 4.53 6.97
N SER A 322 -8.73 4.24 5.71
CA SER A 322 -9.08 5.25 4.72
C SER A 322 -10.55 5.68 4.86
N GLU A 323 -11.04 6.47 3.89
CA GLU A 323 -12.46 6.76 3.70
C GLU A 323 -13.36 5.50 3.74
N LYS A 324 -12.87 4.38 3.17
CA LYS A 324 -13.53 3.07 3.18
C LYS A 324 -12.75 2.10 4.08
N PRO A 325 -13.35 1.60 5.18
CA PRO A 325 -12.66 0.73 6.14
C PRO A 325 -12.09 -0.56 5.53
N ASP A 326 -12.74 -1.12 4.51
CA ASP A 326 -12.34 -2.38 3.87
C ASP A 326 -11.29 -2.23 2.78
N VAL A 327 -11.02 -1.00 2.36
CA VAL A 327 -9.99 -0.71 1.36
C VAL A 327 -8.68 -0.36 2.08
N PRO A 328 -7.56 -1.06 1.76
CA PRO A 328 -6.27 -0.73 2.33
C PRO A 328 -5.95 0.76 2.15
N LEU A 329 -5.37 1.36 3.17
CA LEU A 329 -4.90 2.73 3.08
C LEU A 329 -3.83 2.81 1.97
N ASN A 330 -3.92 3.81 1.10
CA ASN A 330 -2.97 4.01 0.00
C ASN A 330 -1.64 4.56 0.54
N ILE A 331 -0.88 3.70 1.22
CA ILE A 331 0.48 3.92 1.66
C ILE A 331 1.41 3.55 0.50
N GLU A 332 1.93 4.58 -0.16
CA GLU A 332 2.77 4.46 -1.36
C GLU A 332 4.25 4.21 -1.02
N LEU A 333 4.67 4.56 0.21
CA LEU A 333 6.07 4.54 0.60
C LEU A 333 6.25 4.21 2.07
N ILE A 334 6.99 3.14 2.37
CA ILE A 334 7.62 2.94 3.68
C ILE A 334 8.99 3.62 3.64
N ARG A 335 9.16 4.65 4.46
CA ARG A 335 10.37 5.47 4.55
C ARG A 335 11.42 4.86 5.47
N HIS A 336 10.99 4.19 6.53
CA HIS A 336 11.86 3.60 7.55
C HIS A 336 11.18 2.39 8.18
N LEU A 337 11.98 1.35 8.45
CA LEU A 337 11.63 0.18 9.24
C LEU A 337 12.75 -0.09 10.23
N GLN A 338 12.39 -0.31 11.49
CA GLN A 338 13.35 -0.73 12.50
C GLN A 338 12.69 -1.57 13.59
N ILE A 339 13.48 -2.40 14.26
CA ILE A 339 13.06 -3.13 15.45
C ILE A 339 13.20 -2.18 16.64
N VAL A 340 12.13 -2.02 17.41
CA VAL A 340 12.13 -1.24 18.66
C VAL A 340 12.08 -2.18 19.86
N PRO A 341 13.16 -2.26 20.66
CA PRO A 341 13.25 -3.15 21.81
C PRO A 341 11.97 -3.23 22.64
N LYS A 342 11.45 -4.46 22.82
CA LYS A 342 10.26 -4.81 23.62
C LYS A 342 8.93 -4.22 23.13
N LYS A 343 8.89 -3.52 22.00
CA LYS A 343 7.65 -2.90 21.49
C LYS A 343 7.16 -3.47 20.16
N GLY A 344 8.05 -3.69 19.20
CA GLY A 344 7.67 -4.22 17.89
C GLY A 344 8.54 -3.67 16.76
N LEU A 345 7.92 -3.45 15.61
CA LEU A 345 8.51 -2.79 14.45
C LEU A 345 8.03 -1.33 14.39
N GLU A 346 8.95 -0.38 14.35
CA GLU A 346 8.60 0.99 13.98
C GLU A 346 8.56 1.10 12.45
N VAL A 347 7.47 1.69 11.95
CA VAL A 347 7.18 1.90 10.54
C VAL A 347 6.88 3.38 10.33
N ARG A 348 7.77 4.05 9.60
CA ARG A 348 7.52 5.41 9.10
C ARG A 348 7.09 5.34 7.66
N PHE A 349 5.93 5.90 7.34
CA PHE A 349 5.34 5.78 6.01
C PHE A 349 4.71 7.07 5.52
N ALA A 350 4.47 7.13 4.22
CA ALA A 350 3.73 8.20 3.56
C ALA A 350 2.79 7.62 2.51
N GLY A 351 1.68 8.30 2.29
CA GLY A 351 0.67 7.90 1.33
C GLY A 351 -0.25 9.05 0.95
N LYS A 352 -1.30 8.74 0.19
CA LYS A 352 -2.30 9.72 -0.23
C LYS A 352 -3.71 9.24 0.06
N THR A 353 -4.52 10.07 0.71
CA THR A 353 -5.94 9.78 0.93
C THR A 353 -6.75 11.06 1.08
N GLN A 354 -8.07 10.96 0.99
CA GLN A 354 -8.97 12.08 1.31
C GLN A 354 -9.26 12.16 2.81
N GLN A 355 -9.26 11.02 3.48
CA GLN A 355 -9.68 10.89 4.86
C GLN A 355 -8.91 9.77 5.57
N LEU A 356 -8.46 10.05 6.79
CA LEU A 356 -7.98 9.06 7.73
C LEU A 356 -9.00 8.86 8.83
N LYS A 357 -9.29 7.61 9.17
CA LYS A 357 -10.16 7.23 10.27
C LYS A 357 -9.39 6.35 11.26
N ILE A 358 -9.66 6.53 12.54
CA ILE A 358 -9.04 5.80 13.65
C ILE A 358 -10.14 5.29 14.57
N GLY A 359 -10.13 4.01 14.91
CA GLY A 359 -11.18 3.37 15.72
C GLY A 359 -10.71 2.05 16.33
N LEU A 360 -11.32 1.62 17.43
CA LEU A 360 -11.15 0.25 17.93
C LEU A 360 -11.89 -0.77 17.06
N ASP A 361 -12.94 -0.29 16.36
CA ASP A 361 -13.74 -1.04 15.41
C ASP A 361 -13.68 -0.31 14.07
N LYS A 362 -13.68 -1.07 12.98
CA LYS A 362 -13.68 -0.54 11.62
C LYS A 362 -14.99 0.15 11.26
N ASP A 363 -16.09 -0.32 11.82
CA ASP A 363 -17.43 0.20 11.56
C ASP A 363 -17.73 1.45 12.40
N PHE A 364 -17.02 1.60 13.53
CA PHE A 364 -17.21 2.69 14.48
C PHE A 364 -15.92 3.49 14.75
N PRO A 365 -15.43 4.26 13.76
CA PRO A 365 -14.27 5.12 13.94
C PRO A 365 -14.58 6.23 14.95
N VAL A 366 -13.65 6.48 15.88
CA VAL A 366 -13.80 7.47 16.97
C VAL A 366 -13.04 8.78 16.67
N SER A 367 -12.13 8.76 15.70
CA SER A 367 -11.36 9.94 15.31
C SER A 367 -11.16 9.96 13.79
N THR A 368 -11.23 11.15 13.22
CA THR A 368 -11.14 11.37 11.78
C THR A 368 -10.24 12.57 11.50
N ILE A 369 -9.37 12.44 10.49
CA ILE A 369 -8.70 13.55 9.83
C ILE A 369 -9.24 13.62 8.41
N GLN A 370 -9.75 14.78 8.02
CA GLN A 370 -10.19 15.04 6.64
C GLN A 370 -9.55 16.34 6.19
N GLY A 371 -9.01 16.33 4.97
CA GLY A 371 -8.51 17.53 4.32
C GLY A 371 -9.52 18.13 3.34
N SER A 372 -9.57 19.45 3.27
CA SER A 372 -10.37 20.24 2.33
C SER A 372 -9.60 20.54 1.04
N ARG A 373 -10.27 21.12 0.03
CA ARG A 373 -9.57 21.63 -1.18
C ARG A 373 -8.76 22.90 -0.94
N LEU A 374 -9.04 23.62 0.14
CA LEU A 374 -8.34 24.85 0.49
C LEU A 374 -7.08 24.59 1.31
N ASP A 375 -6.96 23.40 1.90
CA ASP A 375 -5.77 22.94 2.61
C ASP A 375 -4.60 22.92 1.61
N GLY A 376 -3.56 23.71 1.90
CA GLY A 376 -2.40 23.93 1.01
C GLY A 376 -2.37 25.31 0.34
N ILE A 377 -3.48 26.05 0.32
CA ILE A 377 -3.53 27.46 -0.09
C ILE A 377 -3.64 28.36 1.14
N LEU A 378 -4.45 27.95 2.11
CA LEU A 378 -4.74 28.72 3.32
C LEU A 378 -4.50 27.88 4.58
N PRO A 379 -4.05 28.51 5.68
CA PRO A 379 -4.02 27.87 6.99
C PRO A 379 -5.43 27.47 7.44
N ARG A 380 -5.53 26.43 8.26
CA ARG A 380 -6.83 25.90 8.69
C ARG A 380 -7.72 26.93 9.40
N ASP A 381 -7.16 27.78 10.23
CA ASP A 381 -7.92 28.82 10.93
C ASP A 381 -8.52 29.84 9.95
N ALA A 382 -7.81 30.14 8.86
CA ALA A 382 -8.30 31.02 7.81
C ALA A 382 -9.43 30.35 7.01
N ILE A 383 -9.33 29.04 6.74
CA ILE A 383 -10.39 28.27 6.09
C ILE A 383 -11.66 28.28 6.95
N ILE A 384 -11.53 28.03 8.25
CA ILE A 384 -12.64 28.07 9.20
C ILE A 384 -13.27 29.47 9.23
N ALA A 385 -12.45 30.52 9.34
CA ALA A 385 -12.94 31.91 9.37
C ALA A 385 -13.69 32.28 8.08
N ILE A 386 -13.15 31.94 6.92
CA ILE A 386 -13.78 32.19 5.62
C ILE A 386 -15.08 31.40 5.47
N PHE A 387 -15.09 30.14 5.91
CA PHE A 387 -16.29 29.31 5.90
C PHE A 387 -17.39 29.89 6.79
N SER A 388 -17.06 30.26 8.04
CA SER A 388 -17.99 30.89 8.97
C SER A 388 -18.54 32.21 8.44
N PHE A 389 -17.67 33.04 7.86
CA PHE A 389 -18.07 34.30 7.23
C PHE A 389 -18.99 34.08 6.03
N ALA A 390 -18.65 33.13 5.14
CA ALA A 390 -19.46 32.79 3.98
C ALA A 390 -20.83 32.23 4.39
N ALA A 391 -20.88 31.36 5.39
CA ALA A 391 -22.13 30.81 5.92
C ALA A 391 -23.05 31.90 6.49
N GLY A 392 -22.52 32.80 7.33
CA GLY A 392 -23.29 33.93 7.86
C GLY A 392 -23.79 34.87 6.77
N THR A 393 -22.94 35.13 5.77
CA THR A 393 -23.30 35.97 4.61
C THR A 393 -24.38 35.32 3.75
N ILE A 394 -24.30 34.01 3.50
CA ILE A 394 -25.33 33.27 2.76
C ILE A 394 -26.68 33.41 3.46
N THR A 395 -26.75 33.20 4.77
CA THR A 395 -28.00 33.33 5.53
C THR A 395 -28.60 34.73 5.38
N LEU A 396 -27.80 35.78 5.57
CA LEU A 396 -28.26 37.17 5.43
C LEU A 396 -28.76 37.49 4.00
N LEU A 397 -28.02 37.06 2.99
CA LEU A 397 -28.38 37.31 1.59
C LEU A 397 -29.61 36.51 1.15
N LEU A 398 -29.76 35.27 1.65
CA LEU A 398 -30.92 34.44 1.36
C LEU A 398 -32.18 35.06 1.98
N SER A 399 -32.11 35.50 3.24
CA SER A 399 -33.20 36.23 3.91
C SER A 399 -33.59 37.49 3.13
N TYR A 400 -32.61 38.27 2.67
CA TYR A 400 -32.86 39.45 1.84
C TYR A 400 -33.61 39.10 0.54
N LEU A 401 -33.19 38.03 -0.17
CA LEU A 401 -33.87 37.61 -1.40
C LEU A 401 -35.30 37.13 -1.15
N ILE A 402 -35.52 36.40 -0.06
CA ILE A 402 -36.86 35.92 0.34
C ILE A 402 -37.78 37.10 0.65
N GLU A 403 -37.30 38.09 1.42
CA GLU A 403 -38.06 39.30 1.76
C GLU A 403 -38.36 40.15 0.52
N LYS A 404 -37.40 40.30 -0.40
CA LYS A 404 -37.63 40.98 -1.67
C LYS A 404 -38.65 40.26 -2.55
N ALA A 405 -38.66 38.93 -2.53
CA ALA A 405 -39.59 38.11 -3.31
C ALA A 405 -41.01 38.17 -2.70
N SER A 406 -41.16 38.09 -1.39
CA SER A 406 -42.45 38.20 -0.70
C SER A 406 -43.09 39.57 -0.90
N ASN A 407 -42.32 40.64 -0.74
CA ASN A 407 -42.78 42.01 -0.97
C ASN A 407 -43.13 42.31 -2.43
N SER A 408 -42.61 41.51 -3.38
CA SER A 408 -42.98 41.64 -4.80
C SER A 408 -44.30 40.97 -5.18
N LYS A 409 -44.79 40.01 -4.38
CA LYS A 409 -46.10 39.35 -4.55
C LYS A 409 -47.25 40.09 -3.85
N SER A 410 -46.93 41.06 -2.99
CA SER A 410 -47.88 41.89 -2.24
C SER A 410 -48.26 43.20 -2.98
N LYS A 411 -47.85 43.38 -4.24
CA LYS A 411 -48.15 44.55 -5.06
C LYS A 411 -48.91 44.19 -6.31
#